data_AF-A0A357LTY1-F1
#
_entry.id   AF-A0A357LTY1-F1
#
_cell.length_a   1.000
_cell.length_b   1.000
_cell.length_c   1.000
_cell.angle_alpha   90.00
_cell.angle_beta   90.00
_cell.angle_gamma   90.00
#
_symmetry.space_group_name_H-M   'P 1'
#
loop_
_entity.id
_entity.type
_entity.pdbx_description
1 polymer ?
#
loop_
_entity_poly.entity_id
_entity_poly.type
_entity_poly.pdbx_seq_one_letter_code
_entity_poly.pdbx_strand_id
1 'polypeptide(L)' 'MQFCEQPRRRNTPYSRPIRVDKICTENGIGHRLTQPAYPWTRRQVDRMNRTIKARAVKRHHYKSHIQPQTHLSDFVDTYN' A
#
# COMPACT_ATOMS: atom_id res chain seq x y z
N MET A 1 -0.61 -10.40 6.65
CA MET A 1 -0.17 -10.47 5.23
C MET A 1 1.24 -9.91 5.13
N GLN A 2 2.17 -10.65 4.52
CA GLN A 2 3.57 -10.24 4.35
C GLN A 2 3.83 -9.91 2.88
N PHE A 3 4.26 -8.68 2.59
CA PHE A 3 4.37 -8.15 1.21
C PHE A 3 5.78 -8.26 0.61
N CYS A 4 6.78 -8.53 1.43
CA CYS A 4 8.16 -8.74 1.00
C CYS A 4 8.87 -9.70 1.95
N GLU A 5 9.92 -10.34 1.46
CA GLU A 5 10.74 -11.21 2.29
C GLU A 5 11.35 -10.45 3.49
N GLN A 6 11.43 -11.14 4.64
CA GLN A 6 12.01 -10.53 5.83
C GLN A 6 13.48 -10.13 5.56
N PRO A 7 13.95 -8.98 6.04
CA PRO A 7 15.32 -8.52 5.80
C PRO A 7 16.39 -9.56 6.12
N ARG A 8 16.17 -10.32 7.19
CA ARG A 8 17.04 -11.40 7.70
C ARG A 8 17.15 -12.65 6.82
N ARG A 9 16.25 -12.85 5.85
CA ARG A 9 16.29 -14.00 4.91
C ARG A 9 16.74 -13.64 3.51
N ARG A 10 16.80 -12.34 3.19
CA ARG A 10 17.22 -11.86 1.86
C ARG A 10 18.68 -12.18 1.59
N ASN A 11 19.00 -12.50 0.34
CA ASN A 11 20.34 -12.87 -0.12
C ASN A 11 20.95 -14.10 0.57
N THR A 12 20.12 -14.95 1.17
CA THR A 12 20.53 -16.25 1.72
C THR A 12 20.13 -17.38 0.79
N PRO A 13 20.71 -18.59 0.91
CA PRO A 13 20.26 -19.79 0.19
C PRO A 13 18.78 -20.14 0.45
N TYR A 14 18.20 -19.61 1.52
CA TYR A 14 16.80 -19.80 1.89
C TYR A 14 15.89 -18.66 1.41
N SER A 15 16.40 -17.73 0.60
CA SER A 15 15.63 -16.64 0.04
C SER A 15 14.55 -17.17 -0.89
N ARG A 16 13.30 -16.78 -0.65
CA ARG A 16 12.15 -17.18 -1.47
C ARG A 16 11.36 -15.95 -1.89
N PRO A 17 11.26 -15.66 -3.20
CA PRO A 17 10.47 -14.53 -3.68
C PRO A 17 9.00 -14.74 -3.33
N ILE A 18 8.40 -13.75 -2.66
CA ILE A 18 7.00 -13.77 -2.29
C ILE A 18 6.16 -13.45 -3.54
N ARG A 19 4.86 -13.77 -3.51
CA ARG A 19 3.93 -13.53 -4.64
C ARG A 19 4.06 -12.11 -5.22
N VAL A 20 4.21 -11.09 -4.38
CA VAL A 20 4.38 -9.69 -4.81
C VAL A 20 5.68 -9.50 -5.60
N ASP A 21 6.80 -10.05 -5.12
CA ASP A 21 8.10 -9.97 -5.80
C ASP A 21 8.06 -10.62 -7.19
N LYS A 22 7.33 -11.75 -7.30
CA LYS A 22 7.13 -12.44 -8.59
C LYS A 22 6.35 -11.59 -9.58
N ILE A 23 5.21 -11.05 -9.16
CA ILE A 23 4.37 -10.19 -10.00
C ILE A 23 5.14 -8.95 -10.45
N CYS A 24 5.90 -8.31 -9.55
CA CYS A 24 6.74 -7.17 -9.91
C CYS A 24 7.77 -7.54 -10.99
N THR A 25 8.42 -8.71 -10.86
CA THR A 25 9.39 -9.20 -11.85
C THR A 25 8.74 -9.48 -13.21
N GLU A 26 7.58 -10.14 -13.21
CA GLU A 26 6.81 -10.44 -14.42
C GLU A 26 6.37 -9.18 -15.18
N ASN A 27 6.09 -8.09 -14.46
CA ASN A 27 5.68 -6.81 -15.05
C ASN A 27 6.86 -5.84 -15.30
N GLY A 28 8.11 -6.25 -15.06
CA GLY A 28 9.28 -5.37 -15.23
C GLY A 28 9.35 -4.20 -14.24
N ILE A 29 8.67 -4.31 -13.10
CA ILE A 29 8.59 -3.26 -12.06
C ILE A 29 9.66 -3.52 -11.01
N GLY A 30 10.56 -2.55 -10.80
CA GLY A 30 11.56 -2.63 -9.73
C GLY A 30 10.92 -2.48 -8.35
N HIS A 31 10.84 -3.59 -7.59
CA HIS A 31 10.31 -3.56 -6.23
C HIS A 31 11.32 -2.95 -5.25
N ARG A 32 11.11 -1.69 -4.86
CA ARG A 32 11.98 -0.96 -3.92
C ARG A 32 11.38 -0.95 -2.53
N LEU A 33 12.18 -1.34 -1.53
CA LEU A 33 11.79 -1.34 -0.13
C LEU A 33 12.47 -0.21 0.62
N THR A 34 11.71 0.44 1.50
CA THR A 34 12.25 1.44 2.42
C THR A 34 12.82 0.75 3.65
N GLN A 35 13.80 1.39 4.31
CA GLN A 35 14.21 0.93 5.64
C GLN A 35 13.01 0.96 6.61
N PRO A 36 12.90 -0.03 7.52
CA PRO A 36 11.92 0.01 8.59
C PRO A 36 12.09 1.26 9.46
N ALA A 37 10.99 1.76 10.04
CA ALA A 37 10.99 2.87 10.99
C ALA A 37 11.58 4.20 10.47
N TYR A 38 11.43 4.46 9.17
CA TYR A 38 11.95 5.66 8.53
C TYR A 38 10.79 6.59 8.08
N PRO A 39 10.37 7.55 8.94
CA PRO A 39 9.08 8.24 8.78
C PRO A 39 8.96 9.13 7.54
N TRP A 40 10.07 9.56 6.92
CA TRP A 40 10.00 10.50 5.82
C TRP A 40 9.76 9.86 4.45
N THR A 41 10.17 8.60 4.23
CA THR A 41 9.91 7.92 2.95
C THR A 41 8.45 7.51 2.79
N ARG A 42 7.70 7.35 3.88
CA ARG A 42 6.26 6.97 3.84
C ARG A 42 5.32 8.17 4.03
N ARG A 43 5.87 9.36 4.22
CA ARG A 43 5.12 10.56 4.61
C ARG A 43 4.04 10.97 3.61
N GLN A 44 4.28 10.79 2.31
CA GLN A 44 3.28 11.10 1.28
C GLN A 44 2.06 10.18 1.40
N VAL A 45 2.28 8.87 1.44
CA VAL A 45 1.22 7.87 1.59
C VAL A 45 0.50 8.03 2.94
N ASP A 46 1.22 8.31 4.01
CA ASP A 46 0.62 8.55 5.33
C ASP A 46 -0.25 9.82 5.35
N ARG A 47 0.21 10.91 4.73
CA ARG A 47 -0.58 12.15 4.59
C ARG A 47 -1.83 11.90 3.77
N MET A 48 -1.71 11.22 2.63
CA MET A 48 -2.84 10.86 1.77
C MET A 48 -3.86 10.01 2.53
N ASN A 49 -3.40 8.94 3.20
CA ASN A 49 -4.24 8.06 3.99
C ASN A 49 -4.94 8.78 5.14
N ARG A 50 -4.30 9.75 5.78
CA ARG A 50 -4.93 10.57 6.82
C ARG A 50 -6.07 11.41 6.25
N THR A 51 -5.88 12.03 5.09
CA THR A 51 -6.91 12.83 4.41
C THR A 51 -8.10 11.97 3.98
N ILE A 52 -7.84 10.84 3.34
CA ILE A 52 -8.89 9.88 2.91
C ILE A 52 -9.70 9.43 4.12
N LYS A 53 -9.04 9.01 5.21
CA LYS A 53 -9.74 8.59 6.43
C LYS A 53 -10.57 9.71 7.06
N ALA A 54 -10.07 10.94 7.07
CA ALA A 54 -10.76 12.08 7.65
C ALA A 54 -11.98 12.53 6.85
N ARG A 55 -11.91 12.46 5.51
CA ARG A 55 -12.97 12.93 4.62
C ARG A 55 -14.00 11.86 4.28
N ALA A 56 -13.58 10.60 4.16
CA ALA A 56 -14.46 9.49 3.81
C ALA A 56 -14.83 8.67 5.06
N VAL A 57 -13.88 7.92 5.61
CA VAL A 57 -14.15 6.86 6.58
C VAL A 57 -14.76 7.37 7.89
N LYS A 58 -14.32 8.54 8.38
CA LYS A 58 -14.82 9.08 9.67
C LYS A 58 -16.16 9.84 9.57
N ARG A 59 -16.57 10.26 8.38
CA ARG A 59 -17.77 11.09 8.17
C ARG A 59 -18.99 10.28 7.73
N HIS A 60 -18.77 9.13 7.10
CA HIS A 60 -19.83 8.32 6.53
C HIS A 60 -19.92 6.98 7.25
N HIS A 61 -21.13 6.57 7.60
CA HIS A 61 -21.42 5.21 8.02
C HIS A 61 -21.82 4.38 6.81
N TYR A 62 -20.98 3.44 6.41
CA TYR A 62 -21.26 2.56 5.27
C TYR A 62 -22.16 1.40 5.70
N LYS A 63 -23.21 1.14 4.92
CA LYS A 63 -24.12 -0.01 5.10
C LYS A 63 -23.68 -1.23 4.28
N SER A 64 -22.85 -1.01 3.26
CA SER A 64 -22.35 -2.05 2.34
C SER A 64 -20.91 -1.74 1.93
N HIS A 65 -20.18 -2.78 1.54
CA HIS A 65 -18.78 -2.69 1.10
C HIS A 65 -18.60 -1.99 -0.26
N ILE A 66 -19.67 -1.86 -1.05
CA ILE A 66 -19.65 -1.18 -2.34
C ILE A 66 -19.57 0.35 -2.15
N GLN A 67 -20.24 0.88 -1.14
CA GLN A 67 -20.28 2.32 -0.86
C GLN A 67 -18.90 2.96 -0.61
N PRO A 68 -18.00 2.37 0.21
CA PRO A 68 -16.65 2.92 0.37
C PRO A 68 -15.79 2.78 -0.89
N GLN A 69 -16.03 1.77 -1.75
CA GLN A 69 -15.31 1.66 -3.04
C GLN A 69 -15.68 2.80 -3.98
N THR A 70 -16.98 3.09 -4.16
CA THR A 70 -17.43 4.22 -4.99
C THR A 70 -16.86 5.53 -4.48
N HIS A 71 -16.96 5.78 -3.17
CA HIS A 71 -16.49 7.03 -2.58
C HIS A 71 -14.96 7.19 -2.64
N LEU A 72 -14.21 6.09 -2.63
CA LEU A 72 -12.76 6.13 -2.88
C LEU A 72 -12.45 6.46 -4.34
N SER A 73 -13.22 5.94 -5.30
CA SER A 73 -13.08 6.30 -6.72
C SER A 73 -13.31 7.79 -6.93
N ASP A 74 -14.43 8.32 -6.42
CA ASP A 74 -14.76 9.74 -6.54
C ASP A 74 -13.65 10.64 -5.94
N PHE A 75 -13.05 10.22 -4.83
CA PHE A 75 -11.93 10.92 -4.22
C PHE A 75 -10.69 10.91 -5.13
N VAL A 76 -10.35 9.77 -5.71
CA VAL A 76 -9.22 9.65 -6.65
C VAL A 76 -9.46 10.51 -7.89
N ASP A 77 -10.67 10.49 -8.45
CA ASP A 77 -11.03 11.27 -9.65
C ASP A 77 -11.07 12.79 -9.40
N THR A 78 -11.42 13.22 -8.19
CA THR A 78 -11.47 14.66 -7.85
C THR A 78 -10.08 15.25 -7.59
N TYR A 79 -9.12 14.44 -7.13
CA TYR A 79 -7.81 14.90 -6.65
C TYR A 79 -6.62 14.51 -7.54
N ASN A 80 -6.85 13.78 -8.63
CA ASN A 80 -5.88 13.51 -9.69
C ASN A 80 -6.24 14.28 -10.98
#